data_AF-B3PD99-F1
#
_entry.id   AF-B3PD99-F1
#
_cell.length_a   1.000
_cell.length_b   1.000
_cell.length_c   1.000
_cell.angle_alpha   90.00
_cell.angle_beta   90.00
_cell.angle_gamma   90.00
#
_symmetry.space_group_name_H-M   'P 1'
#
loop_
_entity.id
_entity.type
_entity.pdbx_description
1 polymer ?
#
loop_
_entity_poly.entity_id
_entity_poly.type
_entity_poly.pdbx_seq_one_letter_code
_entity_poly.pdbx_strand_id
1 'polypeptide(L)'
;MVQNDSNELQAEVRELAEEIATYLRERPQVADTVEGIARWWIMRQRLQESERRVALAMEYLCDQGVVNARQLPDGELLYSARLSDASVNDAATVHPPAQGNNRNIDEE
;
A
#
# COMPACT_ATOMS: atom_id res chain seq x y z
N MET A 1 -37.03 24.12 12.68
CA MET A 1 -35.92 23.43 11.99
C MET A 1 -35.32 22.36 12.94
N VAL A 2 -36.13 21.41 13.43
CA VAL A 2 -35.70 20.44 14.47
C VAL A 2 -35.96 18.98 14.06
N GLN A 3 -36.72 18.74 12.97
CA GLN A 3 -37.03 17.37 12.52
C GLN A 3 -35.88 16.71 11.73
N ASN A 4 -34.92 17.46 11.17
CA ASN A 4 -33.90 16.88 10.29
C ASN A 4 -32.82 16.12 11.07
N ASP A 5 -32.36 16.69 12.18
CA ASP A 5 -31.29 16.12 13.02
C ASP A 5 -31.69 14.75 13.61
N SER A 6 -32.97 14.57 13.94
CA SER A 6 -33.49 13.29 14.44
C SER A 6 -33.58 12.22 13.35
N ASN A 7 -33.79 12.61 12.08
CA ASN A 7 -33.90 11.65 10.98
C ASN A 7 -32.52 11.20 10.50
N GLU A 8 -31.55 12.11 10.45
CA GLU A 8 -30.14 11.80 10.17
C GLU A 8 -29.54 10.87 11.24
N LEU A 9 -29.78 11.17 12.53
CA LEU A 9 -29.34 10.29 13.62
C LEU A 9 -29.94 8.88 13.51
N GLN A 10 -31.21 8.76 13.12
CA GLN A 10 -31.87 7.46 12.95
C GLN A 10 -31.34 6.70 11.74
N ALA A 11 -30.95 7.41 10.67
CA ALA A 11 -30.31 6.81 9.51
C ALA A 11 -28.92 6.26 9.87
N GLU A 12 -28.10 7.04 10.56
CA GLU A 12 -26.78 6.61 11.03
C GLU A 12 -26.86 5.40 11.97
N VAL A 13 -27.82 5.40 12.90
CA VAL A 13 -28.06 4.26 13.81
C VAL A 13 -28.49 3.01 13.04
N ARG A 14 -29.30 3.16 11.99
CA ARG A 14 -29.74 2.03 11.16
C ARG A 14 -28.58 1.44 10.36
N GLU A 15 -27.78 2.29 9.71
CA GLU A 15 -26.58 1.84 8.98
C GLU A 15 -25.63 1.10 9.92
N LEU A 16 -25.35 1.67 11.09
CA LEU A 16 -24.53 1.03 12.12
C LEU A 16 -25.11 -0.32 12.57
N ALA A 17 -26.43 -0.41 12.76
CA ALA A 17 -27.09 -1.65 13.15
C ALA A 17 -27.00 -2.75 12.08
N GLU A 18 -27.12 -2.39 10.79
CA GLU A 18 -26.98 -3.34 9.68
C GLU A 18 -25.55 -3.90 9.57
N GLU A 19 -24.55 -3.05 9.77
CA GLU A 19 -23.17 -3.50 9.75
C GLU A 19 -22.82 -4.37 10.98
N ILE A 20 -23.32 -4.02 12.19
CA ILE A 20 -23.17 -4.85 13.39
C ILE A 20 -23.87 -6.21 13.19
N ALA A 21 -25.07 -6.23 12.61
CA ALA A 21 -25.80 -7.46 12.34
C ALA A 21 -25.08 -8.38 11.34
N THR A 22 -24.43 -7.80 10.32
CA THR A 22 -23.61 -8.56 9.37
C THR A 22 -22.41 -9.20 10.06
N TYR A 23 -21.73 -8.45 10.93
CA TYR A 23 -20.62 -8.98 11.73
C TYR A 23 -21.04 -10.12 12.67
N LEU A 24 -22.15 -9.97 13.39
CA LEU A 24 -22.65 -11.02 14.30
C LEU A 24 -23.03 -12.29 13.54
N ARG A 25 -23.53 -12.18 12.30
CA ARG A 25 -23.80 -13.34 11.43
C ARG A 25 -22.54 -14.09 11.04
N GLU A 26 -21.45 -13.38 10.75
CA GLU A 26 -20.16 -13.99 10.39
C GLU A 26 -19.45 -14.61 11.60
N ARG A 27 -19.82 -14.22 12.83
CA ARG A 27 -19.23 -14.74 14.07
C ARG A 27 -20.30 -15.19 15.08
N PRO A 28 -20.98 -16.32 14.82
CA PRO A 28 -22.10 -16.81 15.64
C PRO A 28 -21.72 -17.18 17.09
N GLN A 29 -20.43 -17.21 17.42
CA GLN A 29 -19.88 -17.56 18.74
C GLN A 29 -19.42 -16.35 19.56
N VAL A 30 -19.62 -15.13 19.05
CA VAL A 30 -19.26 -13.89 19.76
C VAL A 30 -20.43 -13.45 20.63
N ALA A 31 -20.40 -13.84 21.91
CA ALA A 31 -21.21 -13.24 22.96
C ALA A 31 -20.38 -12.11 23.58
N ASP A 32 -20.54 -10.90 23.06
CA ASP A 32 -19.80 -9.73 23.53
C ASP A 32 -20.76 -8.68 24.12
N THR A 33 -20.21 -7.83 24.98
CA THR A 33 -20.92 -6.71 25.59
C THR A 33 -21.01 -5.54 24.61
N VAL A 34 -21.91 -4.58 24.87
CA VAL A 34 -21.97 -3.34 24.07
C VAL A 34 -20.62 -2.62 24.05
N GLU A 35 -19.89 -2.61 25.18
CA GLU A 35 -18.56 -2.02 25.27
C GLU A 35 -17.54 -2.75 24.37
N GLY A 36 -17.56 -4.08 24.36
CA GLY A 36 -16.69 -4.88 23.49
C GLY A 36 -17.01 -4.70 22.01
N ILE A 37 -18.30 -4.68 21.66
CA ILE A 37 -18.77 -4.37 20.29
C ILE A 37 -18.31 -2.96 19.88
N ALA A 38 -18.48 -1.95 20.73
CA ALA A 38 -18.07 -0.57 20.42
C ALA A 38 -16.54 -0.43 20.27
N ARG A 39 -15.76 -1.07 21.14
CA ARG A 39 -14.29 -1.05 21.07
C ARG A 39 -13.78 -1.74 19.81
N TRP A 40 -14.36 -2.90 19.47
CA TRP A 40 -14.02 -3.61 18.24
C TRP A 40 -14.44 -2.81 17.01
N TRP A 41 -15.61 -2.16 17.04
CA TRP A 41 -16.11 -1.30 15.98
C TRP A 41 -15.13 -0.18 15.64
N ILE A 42 -14.63 0.54 16.64
CA ILE A 42 -13.63 1.60 16.47
C ILE A 42 -12.34 1.02 15.87
N MET A 43 -11.91 -0.16 16.32
CA MET A 43 -10.71 -0.81 15.78
C MET A 43 -10.90 -1.25 14.33
N ARG A 44 -12.07 -1.77 13.96
CA ARG A 44 -12.42 -2.12 12.59
C ARG A 44 -12.49 -0.91 11.69
N GLN A 45 -13.16 0.17 12.10
CA GLN A 45 -13.21 1.39 11.30
C GLN A 45 -11.81 1.97 11.07
N ARG A 46 -10.97 1.96 12.11
CA ARG A 46 -9.56 2.36 11.98
C ARG A 46 -8.77 1.45 11.05
N LEU A 47 -9.01 0.14 11.11
CA LEU A 47 -8.36 -0.82 10.22
C LEU A 47 -8.78 -0.58 8.77
N GLN A 48 -10.07 -0.45 8.49
CA GLN A 48 -10.61 -0.17 7.15
C GLN A 48 -10.08 1.16 6.59
N GLU A 49 -10.06 2.21 7.41
CA GLU A 49 -9.45 3.50 7.03
C GLU A 49 -7.95 3.35 6.75
N SER A 50 -7.25 2.58 7.58
CA SER A 50 -5.81 2.32 7.41
C SER A 50 -5.54 1.52 6.13
N GLU A 51 -6.33 0.48 5.86
CA GLU A 51 -6.24 -0.32 4.63
C GLU A 51 -6.44 0.55 3.39
N ARG A 52 -7.42 1.45 3.40
CA ARG A 52 -7.65 2.39 2.30
C ARG A 52 -6.46 3.32 2.09
N ARG A 53 -5.88 3.86 3.18
CA ARG A 53 -4.68 4.71 3.11
C ARG A 53 -3.47 3.93 2.61
N VAL A 54 -3.30 2.68 3.04
CA VAL A 54 -2.22 1.79 2.56
C VAL A 54 -2.41 1.49 1.07
N ALA A 55 -3.62 1.20 0.61
CA ALA A 55 -3.90 0.96 -0.81
C ALA A 55 -3.52 2.17 -1.68
N LEU A 56 -3.94 3.38 -1.27
CA LEU A 56 -3.55 4.62 -1.96
C LEU A 56 -2.03 4.87 -1.94
N ALA A 57 -1.37 4.56 -0.82
CA ALA A 57 0.09 4.66 -0.74
C ALA A 57 0.79 3.65 -1.66
N MET A 58 0.27 2.44 -1.78
CA MET A 58 0.81 1.41 -2.67
C MET A 58 0.60 1.78 -4.15
N GLU A 59 -0.56 2.34 -4.50
CA GLU A 59 -0.83 2.89 -5.83
C GLU A 59 0.15 4.03 -6.17
N TYR A 60 0.33 4.99 -5.25
CA TYR A 60 1.31 6.06 -5.41
C TYR A 60 2.75 5.52 -5.60
N LEU A 61 3.15 4.51 -4.83
CA LEU A 61 4.47 3.89 -4.96
C LEU A 61 4.63 3.10 -6.27
N CYS A 62 3.54 2.54 -6.81
CA CYS A 62 3.54 1.93 -8.14
C CYS A 62 3.71 2.98 -9.24
N ASP A 63 3.02 4.12 -9.15
CA ASP A 63 3.17 5.24 -10.08
C ASP A 63 4.60 5.81 -10.08
N GLN A 64 5.25 5.85 -8.92
CA GLN A 64 6.66 6.25 -8.79
C GLN A 64 7.65 5.16 -9.24
N GLY A 65 7.18 3.97 -9.63
CA GLY A 65 8.00 2.85 -10.08
C GLY A 65 8.82 2.17 -8.98
N VAL A 66 8.57 2.49 -7.70
CA VAL A 66 9.25 1.91 -6.54
C VAL A 66 8.75 0.49 -6.26
N VAL A 67 7.47 0.24 -6.51
CA VAL A 67 6.79 -1.04 -6.27
C VAL A 67 6.16 -1.50 -7.57
N ASN A 68 6.13 -2.80 -7.82
CA ASN A 68 5.48 -3.39 -8.98
C ASN A 68 4.22 -4.12 -8.52
N ALA A 69 3.07 -3.82 -9.14
CA ALA A 69 1.83 -4.54 -8.91
C ALA A 69 1.64 -5.59 -10.00
N ARG A 70 1.44 -6.84 -9.60
CA ARG A 70 1.10 -7.95 -10.49
C ARG A 70 -0.24 -8.54 -10.07
N GLN A 71 -1.16 -8.66 -11.02
CA GLN A 71 -2.40 -9.38 -10.81
C GLN A 71 -2.14 -10.89 -10.88
N LEU A 72 -2.61 -11.64 -9.87
CA LEU A 72 -2.59 -13.10 -9.85
C LEU A 72 -3.71 -13.67 -10.73
N PRO A 73 -3.60 -14.96 -11.11
CA PRO A 73 -4.67 -15.68 -11.81
C PRO A 73 -6.02 -15.66 -11.05
N ASP A 74 -5.96 -15.57 -9.72
CA ASP A 74 -7.13 -15.53 -8.85
C ASP A 74 -7.76 -14.11 -8.74
N GLY A 75 -7.19 -13.12 -9.44
CA GLY A 75 -7.67 -11.74 -9.48
C GLY A 75 -7.08 -10.82 -8.40
N GLU A 76 -6.35 -11.36 -7.43
CA GLU A 76 -5.71 -10.61 -6.35
C GLU A 76 -4.46 -9.84 -6.83
N LEU A 77 -4.18 -8.67 -6.24
CA LEU A 77 -3.02 -7.84 -6.58
C LEU A 77 -1.86 -8.11 -5.62
N LEU A 78 -0.74 -8.61 -6.14
CA LEU A 78 0.50 -8.78 -5.39
C LEU A 78 1.47 -7.66 -5.70
N TYR A 79 1.93 -6.99 -4.65
CA TYR A 79 2.91 -5.93 -4.72
C TYR A 79 4.30 -6.46 -4.37
N SER A 80 5.29 -6.20 -5.22
CA SER A 80 6.69 -6.52 -4.95
C SER A 80 7.54 -5.27 -5.04
N ALA A 81 8.40 -5.05 -4.05
CA ALA A 81 9.39 -3.99 -4.13
C ALA A 81 10.27 -4.25 -5.36
N ARG A 82 10.54 -3.20 -6.14
CA ARG A 82 11.71 -3.26 -7.02
C ARG A 82 12.92 -3.16 -6.10
N LEU A 83 13.40 -4.31 -5.62
CA LEU A 83 14.81 -4.43 -5.25
C LEU A 83 15.57 -4.03 -6.52
N SER A 84 15.95 -2.76 -6.59
CA SER A 84 16.97 -2.33 -7.52
C SER A 84 18.17 -3.20 -7.20
N ASP A 85 18.46 -4.13 -8.09
CA ASP A 85 19.70 -4.88 -8.11
C ASP A 85 20.82 -3.87 -8.41
N ALA A 86 21.13 -3.05 -7.42
CA ALA A 86 22.16 -2.03 -7.46
C ALA A 86 23.49 -2.66 -7.04
N SER A 87 23.83 -3.83 -7.60
CA SER A 87 25.20 -4.30 -7.68
C SER A 87 25.30 -5.51 -8.60
N VAL A 88 25.47 -5.30 -9.91
CA VAL A 88 26.58 -5.91 -10.67
C VAL A 88 26.69 -5.32 -12.09
N ASN A 89 27.91 -4.83 -12.37
CA ASN A 89 28.55 -4.65 -13.67
C ASN A 89 28.18 -3.45 -14.56
N ASP A 90 28.91 -2.34 -14.36
CA ASP A 90 29.64 -1.69 -15.45
C ASP A 90 30.94 -1.00 -14.95
N ALA A 91 31.72 -1.77 -14.19
CA ALA A 91 33.13 -1.45 -13.94
C ALA A 91 34.00 -2.13 -15.00
N ALA A 92 33.84 -1.77 -16.28
CA ALA A 92 34.81 -2.11 -17.31
C ALA A 92 34.71 -1.17 -18.53
N THR A 93 35.62 -0.20 -18.55
CA THR A 93 36.26 0.35 -19.78
C THR A 93 35.49 1.43 -20.56
N VAL A 94 35.73 2.69 -20.17
CA VAL A 94 35.87 3.91 -21.01
C VAL A 94 36.03 5.05 -19.99
N HIS A 95 37.10 5.82 -19.84
CA HIS A 95 38.28 6.22 -20.61
C HIS A 95 39.27 6.83 -19.57
N PRO A 96 40.58 6.92 -19.84
CA PRO A 96 41.11 8.29 -19.90
C PRO A 96 42.00 8.52 -21.14
N PRO A 97 41.82 9.63 -21.88
CA PRO A 97 42.83 10.11 -22.81
C PRO A 97 43.83 10.94 -22.00
N ALA A 98 45.03 10.43 -21.78
CA ALA A 98 46.14 11.23 -21.29
C ALA A 98 47.31 11.05 -22.26
N GLN A 99 47.63 12.14 -22.97
CA GLN A 99 48.75 12.24 -23.91
C GLN A 99 50.06 11.79 -23.25
N GLY A 100 50.59 10.65 -23.71
CA GLY A 100 51.98 10.26 -23.55
C GLY A 100 52.77 10.78 -24.75
N ASN A 101 53.56 11.82 -24.50
CA ASN A 101 54.31 12.56 -25.50
C ASN A 101 55.34 11.67 -26.23
N ASN A 102 55.45 11.91 -27.53
CA ASN A 102 56.37 11.31 -28.48
C ASN A 102 57.83 11.41 -28.01
N ARG A 103 58.58 10.29 -27.97
CA ARG A 103 60.05 10.26 -28.10
C ARG A 103 60.54 8.83 -28.28
N ASN A 104 61.35 8.66 -29.33
CA ASN A 104 62.27 7.54 -29.63
C ASN A 104 61.63 6.40 -30.45
N ILE A 105 62.28 5.81 -31.45
CA ILE A 105 63.57 5.99 -32.14
C ILE A 105 63.53 4.91 -33.23
N ASP A 106 63.57 5.26 -34.51
CA ASP A 106 63.82 4.34 -35.64
C ASP A 106 64.14 5.27 -36.84
N GLU A 107 65.10 5.11 -37.73
CA GLU A 107 66.21 4.20 -38.03
C GLU A 107 67.10 4.95 -39.09
N GLU A 108 68.32 4.45 -39.34
CA GLU A 108 69.44 4.92 -40.20
C GLU A 108 70.55 5.81 -39.59
#